data_AF-A0A151QSF1-F1
#
_entry.id   AF-A0A151QSF1-F1
#
_cell.length_a   1.000
_cell.length_b   1.000
_cell.length_c   1.000
_cell.angle_alpha   90.00
_cell.angle_beta   90.00
_cell.angle_gamma   90.00
#
_symmetry.space_group_name_H-M   'P 1'
#
loop_
_entity.id
_entity.type
_entity.pdbx_description
1 polymer ?
#
loop_
_entity_poly.entity_id
_entity_poly.type
_entity_poly.pdbx_seq_one_letter_code
_entity_poly.pdbx_strand_id
1 'polypeptide(L)'
;MIKKGYKEEVDAQVAKLFYTSVIPFNVIKNPAFAKMCEMIGKYGIGYKPHSYHGIREKLLKQATQKIDLLLEEYKEEWKRTYCSIMSDR
;
A
#
# COMPACT_ATOMS: atom_id res chain seq x y z
N MET A 1 -23.60 -2.36 -4.89
CA MET A 1 -24.53 -2.15 -3.76
C MET A 1 -23.70 -1.94 -2.49
N ILE A 2 -23.60 -0.70 -2.01
CA ILE A 2 -22.85 -0.38 -0.79
C ILE A 2 -23.70 -0.84 0.40
N LYS A 3 -23.23 -1.80 1.18
CA LYS A 3 -23.89 -2.23 2.42
C LYS A 3 -23.77 -1.11 3.45
N LYS A 4 -24.73 -0.18 3.45
CA LYS A 4 -24.83 0.95 4.38
C LYS A 4 -24.84 0.52 5.87
N GLY A 5 -25.08 -0.75 6.17
CA GLY A 5 -25.23 -1.26 7.54
C GLY A 5 -23.95 -1.50 8.33
N TYR A 6 -22.77 -1.65 7.70
CA TYR A 6 -21.54 -2.02 8.43
C TYR A 6 -20.53 -0.87 8.59
N LYS A 7 -20.87 0.34 8.15
CA LYS A 7 -19.90 1.45 8.12
C LYS A 7 -19.35 1.76 9.51
N GLU A 8 -20.22 1.88 10.51
CA GLU A 8 -19.82 2.19 11.89
C GLU A 8 -18.94 1.09 12.49
N GLU A 9 -19.28 -0.18 12.25
CA GLU A 9 -18.47 -1.32 12.69
C GLU A 9 -17.09 -1.34 12.02
N VAL A 10 -17.04 -1.08 10.72
CA VAL A 10 -15.77 -0.99 9.97
C VAL A 10 -14.92 0.16 10.50
N ASP A 11 -15.52 1.35 10.66
CA ASP A 11 -14.83 2.54 11.16
C ASP A 11 -14.29 2.28 12.60
N ALA A 12 -15.06 1.59 13.45
CA ALA A 12 -14.63 1.20 14.79
C ALA A 12 -13.46 0.20 14.78
N GLN A 13 -13.46 -0.81 13.89
CA GLN A 13 -12.34 -1.75 13.77
C GLN A 13 -11.08 -1.07 13.22
N VAL A 14 -11.23 -0.18 12.25
CA VAL A 14 -10.12 0.61 11.71
C VAL A 14 -9.52 1.47 12.82
N ALA A 15 -10.33 2.23 13.55
CA ALA A 15 -9.85 3.05 14.67
C ALA A 15 -9.14 2.22 15.74
N LYS A 16 -9.72 1.07 16.13
CA LYS A 16 -9.11 0.14 17.08
C LYS A 16 -7.72 -0.31 16.63
N LEU A 17 -7.54 -0.68 15.36
CA LEU A 17 -6.24 -1.07 14.81
C LEU A 17 -5.20 0.05 14.97
N PHE A 18 -5.57 1.30 14.67
CA PHE A 18 -4.66 2.43 14.84
C PHE A 18 -4.22 2.60 16.30
N TYR A 19 -5.17 2.52 17.24
CA TYR A 19 -4.88 2.68 18.67
C TYR A 19 -4.01 1.55 19.23
N THR A 20 -4.35 0.29 18.92
CA THR A 20 -3.65 -0.87 19.49
C THR A 20 -2.28 -1.12 18.89
N SER A 21 -2.06 -0.71 17.64
CA SER A 21 -0.81 -0.93 16.91
C SER A 21 0.07 0.32 16.84
N VAL A 22 -0.31 1.41 17.53
CA VAL A 22 0.44 2.67 17.58
C VAL A 22 0.72 3.21 16.17
N ILE A 23 -0.26 3.09 15.27
CA ILE A 23 -0.12 3.56 13.89
C ILE A 23 -0.35 5.07 13.89
N PRO A 24 0.59 5.89 13.36
CA PRO A 24 0.38 7.33 13.27
C PRO A 24 -0.83 7.68 12.41
N PHE A 25 -1.69 8.59 12.87
CA PHE A 25 -2.90 8.99 12.13
C PHE A 25 -2.61 9.62 10.76
N ASN A 26 -1.39 10.12 10.54
CA ASN A 26 -0.98 10.65 9.25
C ASN A 26 -1.04 9.58 8.12
N VAL A 27 -1.05 8.29 8.45
CA VAL A 27 -1.25 7.19 7.49
C VAL A 27 -2.58 7.33 6.72
N ILE A 28 -3.62 7.93 7.32
CA ILE A 28 -4.91 8.16 6.64
C ILE A 28 -4.74 9.08 5.42
N LYS A 29 -3.76 10.00 5.46
CA LYS A 29 -3.47 10.91 4.33
C LYS A 29 -2.67 10.23 3.22
N ASN A 30 -2.09 9.05 3.47
CA ASN A 30 -1.36 8.31 2.45
C ASN A 30 -2.38 7.71 1.45
N PRO A 31 -2.28 8.00 0.13
CA PRO A 31 -3.16 7.43 -0.88
C PRO A 31 -3.20 5.89 -0.87
N ALA A 32 -2.12 5.23 -0.43
CA ALA A 32 -2.06 3.78 -0.27
C ALA A 32 -3.09 3.24 0.74
N PHE A 33 -3.44 4.01 1.78
CA PHE A 33 -4.46 3.61 2.76
C PHE A 33 -5.85 3.53 2.11
N ALA A 34 -6.25 4.59 1.39
CA ALA A 34 -7.52 4.60 0.66
C ALA A 34 -7.56 3.46 -0.38
N LYS A 35 -6.45 3.23 -1.09
CA LYS A 35 -6.34 2.15 -2.07
C LYS A 35 -6.45 0.77 -1.43
N MET A 36 -5.86 0.57 -0.26
CA MET A 36 -5.99 -0.67 0.52
C MET A 36 -7.45 -0.95 0.85
N CYS A 37 -8.17 0.03 1.42
CA CYS A 37 -9.59 -0.11 1.75
C CYS A 37 -10.45 -0.42 0.51
N GLU A 38 -10.20 0.27 -0.61
CA GLU A 38 -10.89 0.03 -1.88
C GLU A 38 -10.68 -1.42 -2.37
N MET A 39 -9.44 -1.91 -2.36
CA MET A 39 -9.11 -3.24 -2.85
C MET A 39 -9.65 -4.34 -1.94
N ILE A 40 -9.62 -4.16 -0.62
CA ILE A 40 -10.26 -5.08 0.34
C ILE A 40 -11.77 -5.11 0.10
N GLY A 41 -12.40 -3.95 -0.07
CA GLY A 41 -13.83 -3.84 -0.37
C GLY A 41 -14.21 -4.50 -1.70
N LYS A 42 -13.37 -4.36 -2.73
CA LYS A 42 -13.54 -5.02 -4.04
C LYS A 42 -13.37 -6.54 -3.97
N TYR A 43 -12.42 -7.03 -3.16
CA TYR A 43 -12.27 -8.47 -2.92
C TYR A 43 -13.51 -9.05 -2.24
N GLY A 44 -14.05 -8.31 -1.25
CA GLY A 44 -15.24 -8.71 -0.51
C GLY A 44 -14.94 -9.73 0.59
N ILE A 45 -15.95 -10.54 0.92
CA ILE A 45 -15.88 -11.53 2.00
C ILE A 45 -14.85 -12.60 1.63
N GLY A 46 -13.96 -12.94 2.56
CA GLY A 46 -12.96 -14.00 2.40
C GLY A 46 -11.52 -13.49 2.23
N TYR A 47 -11.30 -12.18 2.13
CA TYR A 47 -9.94 -11.64 2.16
C TYR A 47 -9.27 -12.03 3.48
N LYS A 48 -8.09 -12.64 3.38
CA LYS A 48 -7.24 -12.97 4.53
C LYS A 48 -5.93 -12.19 4.42
N PRO A 49 -5.56 -11.39 5.44
CA PRO A 49 -4.25 -10.77 5.50
C PRO A 49 -3.13 -11.81 5.39
N HIS A 50 -1.99 -11.40 4.83
CA HIS A 50 -0.82 -12.27 4.79
C HIS A 50 -0.20 -12.42 6.19
N SER A 51 0.59 -13.48 6.37
CA SER A 51 1.41 -13.64 7.57
C SER A 51 2.49 -12.56 7.65
N TYR A 52 3.03 -12.33 8.85
CA TYR A 52 4.14 -11.39 9.07
C TYR A 52 5.30 -11.62 8.08
N HIS A 53 5.75 -12.87 7.93
CA HIS A 53 6.80 -13.23 6.98
C HIS A 53 6.39 -13.01 5.52
N GLY A 54 5.13 -13.29 5.18
CA GLY A 54 4.59 -13.05 3.84
C GLY A 54 4.68 -11.57 3.44
N ILE A 55 4.32 -10.67 4.35
CA ILE A 55 4.42 -9.22 4.12
C ILE A 55 5.88 -8.77 4.05
N ARG A 56 6.66 -9.14 5.07
CA ARG A 56 8.05 -8.68 5.25
C ARG A 56 8.98 -9.11 4.11
N GLU A 57 8.77 -10.30 3.55
CA GLU A 57 9.70 -10.84 2.56
C GLU A 57 9.07 -10.92 1.17
N LYS A 58 8.01 -11.72 1.00
CA LYS A 58 7.47 -12.02 -0.32
C LYS A 58 6.85 -10.78 -0.97
N LEU A 59 5.96 -10.10 -0.26
CA LEU A 59 5.28 -8.91 -0.80
C LEU A 59 6.24 -7.73 -0.95
N LEU A 60 7.21 -7.57 -0.04
CA LEU A 60 8.25 -6.56 -0.19
C LEU A 60 9.08 -6.79 -1.46
N LYS A 61 9.57 -8.02 -1.69
CA LYS A 61 10.30 -8.37 -2.91
C LYS A 61 9.50 -8.08 -4.18
N GLN A 62 8.20 -8.42 -4.18
CA GLN A 62 7.32 -8.13 -5.30
C GLN A 62 7.12 -6.62 -5.52
N ALA A 63 7.02 -5.83 -4.45
CA ALA A 63 6.93 -4.38 -4.55
C ALA A 63 8.21 -3.78 -5.13
N THR A 64 9.39 -4.21 -4.65
CA THR A 64 10.70 -3.78 -5.18
C THR A 64 10.83 -4.11 -6.66
N GLN A 65 10.51 -5.35 -7.08
CA GLN A 65 10.56 -5.74 -8.48
C GLN A 65 9.66 -4.89 -9.38
N LYS A 66 8.46 -4.53 -8.92
CA LYS A 66 7.57 -3.64 -9.68
C LYS A 66 8.18 -2.25 -9.84
N ILE A 67 8.78 -1.71 -8.80
CA ILE A 67 9.47 -0.41 -8.84
C ILE A 67 10.68 -0.49 -9.78
N ASP A 68 11.47 -1.56 -9.72
CA ASP A 68 12.63 -1.75 -10.60
C ASP A 68 12.23 -1.78 -12.07
N LEU A 69 11.12 -2.46 -12.40
CA LEU A 69 10.57 -2.50 -13.76
C LEU A 69 10.10 -1.12 -14.23
N LEU A 70 9.43 -0.35 -13.36
CA LEU A 70 9.04 1.03 -13.65
C LEU A 70 10.26 1.93 -13.87
N LEU A 71 11.33 1.72 -13.11
CA LEU A 71 12.57 2.49 -13.20
C LEU A 71 13.39 2.14 -14.46
N GLU A 72 13.17 0.99 -15.08
CA GLU A 72 13.98 0.54 -16.21
C GLU A 72 13.86 1.50 -17.41
N GLU A 73 12.67 2.04 -17.66
CA GLU A 73 12.45 3.07 -18.69
C GLU A 73 13.28 4.33 -18.42
N TYR A 74 13.30 4.79 -17.16
CA TYR A 74 14.10 5.94 -16.75
C TYR A 74 15.60 5.67 -16.86
N LYS A 75 16.06 4.46 -16.52
CA LYS A 75 17.48 4.08 -16.66
C LYS A 75 17.91 4.08 -18.12
N GLU A 76 17.08 3.59 -19.04
CA GLU A 76 17.36 3.65 -20.47
C GLU A 76 17.43 5.11 -20.96
N GLU A 77 16.56 5.98 -20.45
CA GLU A 77 16.61 7.41 -20.75
C GLU A 77 17.87 8.10 -20.20
N TRP A 78 18.34 7.73 -19.01
CA TRP A 78 19.60 8.25 -18.45
C TRP A 78 20.81 7.86 -19.30
N LYS A 79 20.85 6.62 -19.81
CA LYS A 79 21.92 6.17 -20.72
C LYS A 79 21.95 7.01 -22.00
N ARG A 80 20.77 7.43 -22.49
CA ARG A 80 20.63 8.26 -23.70
C ARG A 80 20.98 9.73 -23.47
N THR A 81 20.55 10.29 -22.35
CA THR A 81 20.64 11.74 -22.07
C THR A 81 21.85 12.14 -21.23
N TYR A 82 22.53 11.17 -20.61
CA TYR A 82 23.57 11.37 -19.60
C TYR A 82 23.10 12.14 -18.34
N CYS A 83 21.80 12.33 -18.17
CA CYS A 83 21.22 12.95 -16.99
C CYS A 83 20.81 11.88 -15.97
N SER A 84 21.14 12.07 -14.69
CA SER A 84 20.72 11.19 -13.58
C SER A 84 19.68 11.86 -12.68
N ILE A 85 18.78 11.09 -12.07
CA ILE A 85 17.92 11.61 -11.00
C ILE A 85 18.73 11.77 -9.72
N MET A 86 18.78 13.00 -9.20
CA MET A 86 19.28 13.27 -7.87
C MET A 86 18.12 13.18 -6.89
N SER A 87 18.19 12.24 -5.95
CA SER A 87 17.25 12.19 -4.83
C SER A 87 17.77 13.13 -3.75
N ASP A 88 16.98 14.14 -3.40
CA ASP A 88 17.16 14.80 -2.12
C ASP A 88 16.93 13.77 -1.01
N ARG A 89 17.74 13.88 0.03
CA ARG A 89 17.78 12.91 1.14
C ARG A 89 16.66 13.16 2.14
#